data_AF-A0A2A2PYX4-F1
#
_entry.id   AF-A0A2A2PYX4-F1
#
_cell.length_a   1.000
_cell.length_b   1.000
_cell.length_c   1.000
_cell.angle_alpha   90.00
_cell.angle_beta   90.00
_cell.angle_gamma   90.00
#
_symmetry.space_group_name_H-M   'P 1'
#
loop_
_entity.id
_entity.type
_entity.pdbx_description
1 polymer ?
#
loop_
_entity_poly.entity_id
_entity_poly.type
_entity_poly.pdbx_seq_one_letter_code
_entity_poly.pdbx_strand_id
1 'polypeptide(L)'
;MPHRSPAAGGFAFVPSLRAAPVCLRALCDVRLGFAVKTIALQLYRLAVVAVIAWLLRDLALRQRTHRDSPITVDEIKSLLPTAATLRPDTSARDGLFVLDRAEKEIGYVVRTQPYCRDIIGYCGVTDALVVLGADWKIIGITVHHSDDTKDHVRDVVTDRRFLKKWNGLTWDGAAQLNLKEAGIEGVSGATMTSMAIAESVKARLQLSAGEIAARPPLRLGWRDWGMFAVLATAAAMAFGPAEWRNRWRWPYRLVLIGYVGFVSGDLVAQGLLAGWARGGIPWSTAPGLVLLTAAALLVPWATRKPFYCHHVCPHGAAQEWISRVRPARWQIVLPASVGRGLGVLPWALLAFVLVIALMAAPFDLAGLEPFDAYLIRSAGIGTLVVAGVGLVASVFVPQAYCRFGCPTGALLNFVRGRGATDGFSARDATALGFVMLAALIHWQYLPLIHWVKGVP
;
A
#
# COMPACT_ATOMS: atom_id res chain seq x y z
N MET A 1 -64.71 -59.88 -0.21
CA MET A 1 -64.56 -61.19 0.48
C MET A 1 -64.81 -62.29 -0.54
N PRO A 2 -64.10 -63.44 -0.53
CA PRO A 2 -63.14 -63.96 0.46
C PRO A 2 -61.69 -63.99 -0.08
N HIS A 3 -60.62 -63.78 0.68
CA HIS A 3 -60.03 -64.54 1.80
C HIS A 3 -59.47 -65.93 1.41
N ARG A 4 -58.14 -66.06 1.26
CA ARG A 4 -57.21 -66.71 2.22
C ARG A 4 -55.88 -67.16 1.56
N SER A 5 -54.78 -66.69 2.16
CA SER A 5 -53.47 -67.37 2.24
C SER A 5 -53.58 -68.60 3.16
N PRO A 6 -52.62 -69.59 3.20
CA PRO A 6 -51.22 -69.35 3.59
C PRO A 6 -50.11 -70.30 3.03
N ALA A 7 -48.84 -69.90 3.24
CA ALA A 7 -47.62 -70.67 3.60
C ALA A 7 -47.20 -71.92 2.76
N ALA A 8 -45.93 -72.29 2.55
CA ALA A 8 -44.59 -71.81 2.86
C ALA A 8 -43.57 -72.74 2.13
N GLY A 9 -42.33 -72.30 1.96
CA GLY A 9 -41.16 -73.19 1.84
C GLY A 9 -40.44 -73.23 0.49
N GLY A 10 -39.32 -72.51 0.38
CA GLY A 10 -38.39 -72.64 -0.75
C GLY A 10 -37.19 -71.71 -0.60
N PHE A 11 -36.09 -72.26 -0.09
CA PHE A 11 -34.78 -71.64 0.04
C PHE A 11 -34.28 -70.97 -1.26
N ALA A 12 -33.85 -69.70 -1.19
CA ALA A 12 -32.92 -69.13 -2.17
C ALA A 12 -32.05 -68.03 -1.52
N PHE A 13 -30.79 -68.43 -1.28
CA PHE A 13 -29.55 -67.65 -1.20
C PHE A 13 -29.65 -66.11 -1.13
N VAL A 14 -29.22 -65.56 0.02
CA VAL A 14 -28.82 -64.16 0.19
C VAL A 14 -27.37 -63.99 -0.30
N PRO A 15 -27.05 -63.12 -1.27
CA PRO A 15 -25.69 -62.65 -1.46
C PRO A 15 -25.42 -61.52 -0.46
N SER A 16 -24.55 -61.85 0.50
CA SER A 16 -23.79 -60.98 1.38
C SER A 16 -23.51 -59.56 0.84
N LEU A 17 -24.10 -58.55 1.49
CA LEU A 17 -23.64 -57.16 1.54
C LEU A 17 -22.33 -57.08 2.35
N ARG A 18 -21.17 -57.31 1.71
CA ARG A 18 -19.85 -56.99 2.31
C ARG A 18 -18.84 -56.55 1.25
N ALA A 19 -19.04 -55.34 0.68
CA ALA A 19 -18.00 -54.65 -0.10
C ALA A 19 -18.31 -53.14 -0.25
N ALA A 20 -18.37 -52.39 0.86
CA ALA A 20 -18.58 -50.93 0.80
C ALA A 20 -17.77 -50.03 1.77
N PRO A 21 -16.85 -50.50 2.66
CA PRO A 21 -16.09 -49.56 3.50
C PRO A 21 -14.76 -49.08 2.87
N VAL A 22 -14.15 -49.83 1.94
CA VAL A 22 -12.80 -49.50 1.42
C VAL A 22 -12.83 -48.38 0.38
N CYS A 23 -13.86 -48.35 -0.48
CA CYS A 23 -13.97 -47.34 -1.55
C CYS A 23 -14.29 -45.94 -0.99
N LEU A 24 -15.11 -45.85 0.06
CA LEU A 24 -15.40 -44.56 0.73
C LEU A 24 -14.18 -44.03 1.49
N ARG A 25 -13.39 -44.89 2.15
CA ARG A 25 -12.16 -44.48 2.84
C ARG A 25 -11.10 -44.00 1.86
N ALA A 26 -10.88 -44.74 0.77
CA ALA A 26 -9.97 -44.32 -0.30
C ALA A 26 -10.40 -43.00 -0.96
N LEU A 27 -11.69 -42.79 -1.22
CA LEU A 27 -12.21 -41.52 -1.76
C LEU A 27 -12.08 -40.37 -0.74
N CYS A 28 -12.22 -40.65 0.55
CA CYS A 28 -12.01 -39.66 1.61
C CYS A 28 -10.54 -39.30 1.76
N ASP A 29 -9.63 -40.29 1.76
CA ASP A 29 -8.17 -40.09 1.83
C ASP A 29 -7.64 -39.35 0.60
N VAL A 30 -8.17 -39.65 -0.60
CA VAL A 30 -7.84 -38.92 -1.84
C VAL A 30 -8.34 -37.47 -1.77
N ARG A 31 -9.59 -37.23 -1.33
CA ARG A 31 -10.12 -35.86 -1.14
C ARG A 31 -9.36 -35.08 -0.08
N LEU A 32 -8.97 -35.73 1.01
CA LEU A 32 -8.16 -35.15 2.08
C LEU A 32 -6.77 -34.77 1.54
N GLY A 33 -6.14 -35.65 0.76
CA GLY A 33 -4.86 -35.38 0.10
C GLY A 33 -4.90 -34.19 -0.88
N PHE A 34 -5.97 -34.04 -1.67
CA PHE A 34 -6.17 -32.87 -2.54
C PHE A 34 -6.39 -31.57 -1.74
N ALA A 35 -7.17 -31.64 -0.65
CA ALA A 35 -7.40 -30.50 0.23
C ALA A 35 -6.10 -30.04 0.91
N VAL A 36 -5.30 -30.96 1.44
CA VAL A 36 -4.02 -30.66 2.09
C VAL A 36 -3.03 -30.02 1.11
N LYS A 37 -2.90 -30.55 -0.11
CA LYS A 37 -2.04 -29.95 -1.16
C LYS A 37 -2.48 -28.54 -1.53
N THR A 38 -3.79 -28.31 -1.66
CA THR A 38 -4.33 -26.99 -1.99
C THR A 38 -4.08 -25.98 -0.87
N ILE A 39 -4.30 -26.37 0.38
CA ILE A 39 -4.05 -25.53 1.55
C ILE A 39 -2.55 -25.22 1.68
N ALA A 40 -1.68 -26.23 1.53
CA ALA A 40 -0.23 -26.04 1.57
C ALA A 40 0.24 -25.04 0.50
N LEU A 41 -0.28 -25.12 -0.72
CA LEU A 41 0.05 -24.19 -1.79
C LEU A 41 -0.45 -22.75 -1.50
N GLN A 42 -1.63 -22.62 -0.91
CA GLN A 42 -2.17 -21.32 -0.50
C GLN A 42 -1.38 -20.69 0.65
N LEU A 43 -0.94 -21.51 1.61
CA LEU A 43 -0.06 -21.07 2.70
C LEU A 43 1.31 -20.69 2.15
N TYR A 44 1.86 -21.45 1.19
CA TYR A 44 3.09 -21.09 0.48
C TYR A 44 3.00 -19.71 -0.17
N ARG A 45 1.93 -19.42 -0.93
CA ARG A 45 1.76 -18.12 -1.60
C ARG A 45 1.67 -16.96 -0.61
N LEU A 46 0.95 -17.15 0.50
CA LEU A 46 0.88 -16.15 1.57
C LEU A 46 2.24 -15.97 2.26
N ALA A 47 2.95 -17.07 2.52
CA ALA A 47 4.29 -17.06 3.10
C ALA A 47 5.30 -16.33 2.20
N VAL A 48 5.25 -16.51 0.88
CA VAL A 48 6.10 -15.76 -0.06
C VAL A 48 5.89 -14.26 0.09
N VAL A 49 4.65 -13.78 0.12
CA VAL A 49 4.35 -12.35 0.30
C VAL A 49 4.82 -11.86 1.67
N ALA A 50 4.56 -12.64 2.73
CA ALA A 50 4.98 -12.31 4.09
C ALA A 50 6.51 -12.24 4.24
N VAL A 51 7.24 -13.19 3.64
CA VAL A 51 8.72 -13.22 3.66
C VAL A 51 9.29 -12.04 2.89
N ILE A 52 8.75 -11.71 1.72
CA ILE A 52 9.19 -10.52 0.96
C ILE A 52 8.96 -9.24 1.79
N ALA A 53 7.77 -9.10 2.40
CA ALA A 53 7.47 -7.94 3.25
C ALA A 53 8.41 -7.88 4.47
N TRP A 54 8.71 -9.02 5.09
CA TRP A 54 9.66 -9.10 6.20
C TRP A 54 11.09 -8.73 5.77
N LEU A 55 11.57 -9.25 4.64
CA LEU A 55 12.89 -8.89 4.09
C LEU A 55 12.98 -7.40 3.77
N LEU A 56 11.94 -6.81 3.18
CA LEU A 56 11.85 -5.36 2.94
C LEU A 56 11.92 -4.57 4.24
N ARG A 57 11.18 -5.00 5.28
CA ARG A 57 11.18 -4.35 6.59
C ARG A 57 12.55 -4.42 7.26
N ASP A 58 13.13 -5.61 7.34
CA ASP A 58 14.43 -5.83 7.98
C ASP A 58 15.53 -5.03 7.27
N LEU A 59 15.54 -5.07 5.94
CA LEU A 59 16.48 -4.29 5.15
C LEU A 59 16.26 -2.78 5.34
N ALA A 60 15.02 -2.30 5.39
CA ALA A 60 14.71 -0.91 5.63
C ALA A 60 15.16 -0.44 7.02
N LEU A 61 15.01 -1.28 8.05
CA LEU A 61 15.51 -0.98 9.40
C LEU A 61 17.03 -0.86 9.41
N ARG A 62 17.76 -1.78 8.78
CA ARG A 62 19.23 -1.69 8.60
C ARG A 62 19.62 -0.42 7.86
N GLN A 63 18.97 -0.16 6.73
CA GLN A 63 19.18 1.02 5.92
C GLN A 63 18.98 2.30 6.73
N ARG A 64 17.97 2.37 7.59
CA ARG A 64 17.70 3.55 8.42
C ARG A 64 18.79 3.79 9.45
N THR A 65 19.28 2.76 10.12
CA THR A 65 20.43 2.89 11.05
C THR A 65 21.67 3.47 10.36
N HIS A 66 21.87 3.14 9.07
CA HIS A 66 22.96 3.70 8.25
C HIS A 66 22.57 4.97 7.46
N ARG A 67 21.30 5.39 7.48
CA ARG A 67 20.73 6.53 6.72
C ARG A 67 20.29 7.66 7.67
N ASP A 68 20.73 7.69 8.91
CA ASP A 68 20.71 8.93 9.69
C ASP A 68 21.73 9.89 9.05
N SER A 69 21.38 10.43 7.88
CA SER A 69 22.14 11.47 7.22
C SER A 69 22.17 12.68 8.15
N PRO A 70 23.35 13.28 8.36
CA PRO A 70 23.44 14.50 9.14
C PRO A 70 22.61 15.58 8.43
N ILE A 71 21.96 16.43 9.21
CA ILE A 71 21.34 17.65 8.68
C ILE A 71 22.47 18.47 8.05
N THR A 72 22.27 18.91 6.82
CA THR A 72 23.24 19.73 6.10
C THR A 72 22.83 21.21 6.17
N VAL A 73 23.82 22.10 6.14
CA VAL A 73 23.56 23.54 6.17
C VAL A 73 22.74 23.98 4.94
N ASP A 74 22.94 23.33 3.80
CA ASP A 74 22.24 23.68 2.55
C ASP A 74 20.72 23.48 2.64
N GLU A 75 20.24 22.52 3.42
CA GLU A 75 18.81 22.26 3.61
C GLU A 75 18.09 23.39 4.35
N ILE A 76 18.79 24.13 5.20
CA ILE A 76 18.23 25.21 6.01
C ILE A 76 18.52 26.60 5.45
N LYS A 77 19.41 26.75 4.47
CA LYS A 77 19.75 28.05 3.86
C LYS A 77 18.56 28.77 3.25
N SER A 78 17.55 28.04 2.79
CA SER A 78 16.30 28.62 2.27
C SER A 78 15.53 29.42 3.34
N LEU A 79 15.70 29.07 4.63
CA LEU A 79 15.06 29.71 5.78
C LEU A 79 16.04 30.62 6.55
N LEU A 80 17.33 30.27 6.59
CA LEU A 80 18.40 31.01 7.23
C LEU A 80 19.58 31.21 6.24
N PRO A 81 19.54 32.24 5.37
CA PRO A 81 20.52 32.40 4.29
C PRO A 81 21.97 32.57 4.74
N THR A 82 22.20 33.05 5.96
CA THR A 82 23.54 33.26 6.55
C THR A 82 24.10 32.03 7.27
N ALA A 83 23.37 30.91 7.30
CA ALA A 83 23.82 29.67 7.92
C ALA A 83 25.14 29.15 7.32
N ALA A 84 26.10 28.87 8.19
CA ALA A 84 27.44 28.42 7.82
C ALA A 84 27.82 27.10 8.48
N THR A 85 27.56 26.93 9.78
CA THR A 85 27.90 25.72 10.53
C THR A 85 26.77 25.30 11.49
N LEU A 86 26.77 24.03 11.86
CA LEU A 86 25.81 23.43 12.80
C LEU A 86 26.56 22.91 14.02
N ARG A 87 26.09 23.25 15.22
CA ARG A 87 26.66 22.80 16.48
C ARG A 87 25.63 21.97 17.24
N PRO A 88 25.93 20.71 17.63
CA PRO A 88 25.02 19.90 18.41
C PRO A 88 24.63 20.55 19.74
N ASP A 89 23.35 20.43 20.09
CA ASP A 89 22.84 20.74 21.42
C ASP A 89 22.88 19.49 22.29
N THR A 90 23.52 19.58 23.45
CA THR A 90 23.59 18.49 24.44
C THR A 90 22.40 18.50 25.41
N SER A 91 21.46 19.44 25.27
CA SER A 91 20.25 19.50 26.09
C SER A 91 19.22 18.43 25.70
N ALA A 92 18.17 18.28 26.52
CA ALA A 92 17.03 17.40 26.23
C ALA A 92 16.27 17.75 24.93
N ARG A 93 16.53 18.91 24.33
CA ARG A 93 15.94 19.29 23.03
C ARG A 93 16.53 18.52 21.87
N ASP A 94 17.76 18.00 21.98
CA ASP A 94 18.42 17.14 20.98
C ASP A 94 18.29 17.66 19.53
N GLY A 95 18.80 18.87 19.30
CA GLY A 95 18.82 19.51 17.98
C GLY A 95 20.18 20.17 17.72
N LEU A 96 20.23 21.08 16.76
CA LEU A 96 21.45 21.73 16.33
C LEU A 96 21.29 23.26 16.38
N PHE A 97 22.23 23.95 17.02
CA PHE A 97 22.38 25.39 16.89
C PHE A 97 22.91 25.73 15.50
N VAL A 98 22.31 26.75 14.88
CA VAL A 98 22.71 27.26 13.57
C VAL A 98 23.58 28.50 13.77
N LEU A 99 24.80 28.46 13.23
CA LEU A 99 25.80 29.50 13.36
C LEU A 99 26.07 30.16 12.01
N ASP A 100 26.34 31.47 12.03
CA ASP A 100 26.85 32.18 10.86
C ASP A 100 28.38 32.03 10.70
N ARG A 101 28.95 32.68 9.69
CA ARG A 101 30.41 32.64 9.44
C ARG A 101 31.25 33.29 10.54
N ALA A 102 30.64 34.13 11.38
CA ALA A 102 31.29 34.76 12.53
C ALA A 102 31.09 33.95 13.82
N GLU A 103 30.63 32.69 13.70
CA GLU A 103 30.30 31.80 14.82
C GLU A 103 29.20 32.34 15.75
N LYS A 104 28.37 33.27 15.26
CA LYS A 104 27.23 33.79 16.00
C LYS A 104 26.02 32.89 15.81
N GLU A 105 25.33 32.58 16.90
CA GLU A 105 24.05 31.87 16.89
C GLU A 105 22.96 32.71 16.21
N ILE A 106 22.41 32.17 15.12
CA ILE A 106 21.35 32.81 14.32
C ILE A 106 20.04 32.01 14.33
N GLY A 107 20.06 30.79 14.87
CA GLY A 107 18.85 29.97 14.97
C GLY A 107 19.11 28.58 15.54
N TYR A 108 18.10 27.74 15.43
CA TYR A 108 18.10 26.37 15.93
C TYR A 108 17.31 25.47 14.97
N VAL A 109 17.76 24.24 14.75
CA VAL A 109 17.05 23.25 13.92
C VAL A 109 16.88 21.94 14.68
N VAL A 110 15.70 21.36 14.56
CA VAL A 110 15.38 20.05 15.13
C VAL A 110 14.69 19.19 14.09
N ARG A 111 15.01 17.89 14.05
CA ARG A 111 14.39 16.90 13.16
C ARG A 111 13.38 16.03 13.90
N THR A 112 12.34 15.57 13.21
CA THR A 112 11.29 14.74 13.80
C THR A 112 11.71 13.27 13.96
N GLN A 113 12.52 12.75 13.05
CA GLN A 113 13.11 11.41 13.18
C GLN A 113 14.41 11.46 14.00
N PRO A 114 14.75 10.42 14.78
CA PRO A 114 14.13 9.09 14.86
C PRO A 114 12.97 8.98 15.86
N TYR A 115 12.57 10.06 16.53
CA TYR A 115 11.60 9.98 17.63
C TYR A 115 10.16 9.79 17.18
N CYS A 116 9.79 10.30 16.01
CA CYS A 116 8.43 10.22 15.46
C CYS A 116 8.26 9.06 14.46
N ARG A 117 8.93 7.91 14.67
CA ARG A 117 8.90 6.76 13.75
C ARG A 117 7.52 6.10 13.62
N ASP A 118 6.70 6.20 14.66
CA ASP A 118 5.37 5.60 14.72
C ASP A 118 4.28 6.46 14.05
N ILE A 119 4.64 7.67 13.57
CA ILE A 119 3.72 8.57 12.87
C ILE A 119 3.94 8.40 11.36
N ILE A 120 3.04 7.66 10.73
CA ILE A 120 3.14 7.25 9.33
C ILE A 120 2.10 8.00 8.49
N GLY A 121 2.56 8.56 7.36
CA GLY A 121 1.74 9.21 6.35
C GLY A 121 1.01 8.22 5.45
N TYR A 122 0.91 8.51 4.16
CA TYR A 122 0.18 7.66 3.23
C TYR A 122 0.95 6.35 2.94
N CYS A 123 2.17 6.46 2.40
CA CYS A 123 3.03 5.31 2.10
C CYS A 123 4.14 5.11 3.14
N GLY A 124 4.54 6.14 3.91
CA GLY A 124 5.72 6.07 4.75
C GLY A 124 5.87 7.20 5.76
N VAL A 125 7.01 7.20 6.45
CA VAL A 125 7.36 8.25 7.42
C VAL A 125 7.99 9.43 6.71
N THR A 126 7.76 10.64 7.23
CA THR A 126 8.42 11.86 6.76
C THR A 126 9.26 12.45 7.88
N ASP A 127 10.52 12.71 7.59
CA ASP A 127 11.43 13.44 8.46
C ASP A 127 11.39 14.93 8.12
N ALA A 128 10.79 15.69 9.03
CA ALA A 128 10.63 17.12 8.90
C ALA A 128 11.65 17.83 9.79
N LEU A 129 12.20 18.93 9.28
CA LEU A 129 13.04 19.86 10.02
C LEU A 129 12.19 21.05 10.44
N VAL A 130 12.23 21.36 11.73
CA VAL A 130 11.65 22.58 12.30
C VAL A 130 12.79 23.56 12.53
N VAL A 131 12.73 24.72 11.87
CA VAL A 131 13.78 25.74 11.95
C VAL A 131 13.26 26.93 12.74
N LEU A 132 13.98 27.30 13.80
CA LEU A 132 13.71 28.44 14.66
C LEU A 132 14.75 29.53 14.43
N GLY A 133 14.32 30.79 14.55
CA GLY A 133 15.20 31.95 14.55
C GLY A 133 15.88 32.17 15.90
N ALA A 134 16.76 33.16 15.94
CA ALA A 134 17.41 33.60 17.18
C ALA A 134 16.41 34.07 18.27
N ASP A 135 15.18 34.43 17.88
CA ASP A 135 14.08 34.79 18.78
C ASP A 135 13.27 33.58 19.30
N TRP A 136 13.74 32.35 19.03
CA TRP A 136 13.07 31.10 19.41
C TRP A 136 11.66 30.94 18.85
N LYS A 137 11.37 31.58 17.72
CA LYS A 137 10.14 31.37 16.94
C LYS A 137 10.42 30.57 15.69
N ILE A 138 9.46 29.72 15.32
CA ILE A 138 9.54 28.92 14.10
C ILE A 138 9.53 29.86 12.88
N ILE A 139 10.57 29.76 12.05
CA ILE A 139 10.66 30.46 10.76
C ILE A 139 9.94 29.64 9.68
N GLY A 140 10.02 28.32 9.78
CA GLY A 140 9.36 27.40 8.88
C GLY A 140 9.70 25.95 9.16
N ILE A 141 9.05 25.08 8.40
CA ILE A 141 9.31 23.65 8.35
C ILE A 141 9.77 23.26 6.95
N THR A 142 10.70 22.32 6.86
CA THR A 142 11.15 21.71 5.60
C THR A 142 11.26 20.20 5.75
N VAL A 143 11.47 19.47 4.65
CA VAL A 143 11.59 18.01 4.67
C VAL A 143 13.05 17.63 4.41
N HIS A 144 13.65 16.89 5.34
CA HIS A 144 14.97 16.29 5.16
C HIS A 144 14.88 15.05 4.28
N HIS A 145 13.92 14.17 4.60
CA HIS A 145 13.70 12.93 3.85
C HIS A 145 12.25 12.46 4.02
N SER A 146 11.72 11.77 3.01
CA SER A 146 10.41 11.12 3.12
C SER A 146 10.40 9.77 2.41
N ASP A 147 9.78 8.78 3.05
CA ASP A 147 9.41 7.50 2.45
C ASP A 147 7.97 7.54 1.85
N ASP A 148 7.32 8.71 1.85
CA ASP A 148 5.97 8.89 1.30
C ASP A 148 6.00 9.17 -0.22
N THR A 149 4.82 9.19 -0.85
CA THR A 149 4.70 9.48 -2.30
C THR A 149 5.30 10.85 -2.62
N LYS A 150 6.21 10.91 -3.60
CA LYS A 150 6.96 12.14 -3.92
C LYS A 150 6.06 13.31 -4.30
N ASP A 151 5.02 13.05 -5.08
CA ASP A 151 4.06 14.08 -5.47
C ASP A 151 3.29 14.62 -4.25
N HIS A 152 2.87 13.76 -3.32
CA HIS A 152 2.22 14.20 -2.09
C HIS A 152 3.15 15.06 -1.24
N VAL A 153 4.41 14.66 -1.08
CA VAL A 153 5.41 15.45 -0.35
C VAL A 153 5.61 16.81 -1.04
N ARG A 154 5.72 16.83 -2.37
CA ARG A 154 5.82 18.07 -3.16
C ARG A 154 4.65 19.01 -2.88
N ASP A 155 3.43 18.49 -2.86
CA ASP A 155 2.24 19.30 -2.59
C ASP A 155 2.29 19.90 -1.19
N VAL A 156 2.74 19.14 -0.17
CA VAL A 156 2.90 19.67 1.19
C VAL A 156 3.97 20.76 1.27
N VAL A 157 5.16 20.55 0.69
CA VAL A 157 6.26 21.53 0.77
C VAL A 157 6.03 22.77 -0.11
N THR A 158 5.07 22.72 -1.03
CA THR A 158 4.68 23.87 -1.85
C THR A 158 3.43 24.58 -1.35
N ASP A 159 2.66 23.96 -0.45
CA ASP A 159 1.47 24.55 0.14
C ASP A 159 1.84 25.62 1.19
N ARG A 160 1.86 26.87 0.72
CA ARG A 160 2.15 28.03 1.57
C ARG A 160 1.14 28.21 2.71
N ARG A 161 -0.11 27.76 2.57
CA ARG A 161 -1.12 27.92 3.63
C ARG A 161 -0.81 26.99 4.79
N PHE A 162 -0.47 25.74 4.50
CA PHE A 162 -0.03 24.75 5.48
C PHE A 162 1.25 25.19 6.18
N LEU A 163 2.28 25.58 5.42
CA LEU A 163 3.58 25.95 5.99
C LEU A 163 3.49 27.21 6.87
N LYS A 164 2.77 28.24 6.44
CA LYS A 164 2.64 29.51 7.19
C LYS A 164 1.95 29.37 8.55
N LYS A 165 1.20 28.29 8.79
CA LYS A 165 0.54 28.05 10.09
C LYS A 165 1.54 27.82 11.22
N TRP A 166 2.75 27.40 10.90
CA TRP A 166 3.82 27.16 11.88
C TRP A 166 4.62 28.42 12.19
N ASN A 167 4.68 29.37 11.26
CA ASN A 167 5.55 30.53 11.36
C ASN A 167 5.15 31.44 12.52
N GLY A 168 6.15 31.88 13.30
CA GLY A 168 5.96 32.77 14.44
C GLY A 168 5.52 32.08 15.73
N LEU A 169 5.19 30.78 15.70
CA LEU A 169 4.92 30.01 16.91
C LEU A 169 6.21 29.81 17.72
N THR A 170 6.12 29.89 19.04
CA THR A 170 7.21 29.49 19.95
C THR A 170 7.27 27.97 20.04
N TRP A 171 8.38 27.45 20.56
CA TRP A 171 8.54 26.01 20.82
C TRP A 171 7.35 25.43 21.60
N ASP A 172 7.05 26.01 22.76
CA ASP A 172 5.98 25.52 23.64
C ASP A 172 4.59 25.74 23.05
N GLY A 173 4.39 26.86 22.34
CA GLY A 173 3.13 27.14 21.64
C GLY A 173 2.84 26.12 20.54
N ALA A 174 3.87 25.69 19.81
CA ALA A 174 3.75 24.64 18.79
C ALA A 174 3.60 23.24 19.41
N ALA A 175 4.27 22.96 20.53
CA ALA A 175 4.14 21.69 21.26
C ALA A 175 2.71 21.46 21.81
N GLN A 176 2.07 22.51 22.32
CA GLN A 176 0.70 22.45 22.88
C GLN A 176 -0.40 22.68 21.84
N LEU A 177 -0.03 22.92 20.58
CA LEU A 177 -0.96 23.31 19.53
C LEU A 177 -2.04 22.25 19.32
N ASN A 178 -3.31 22.66 19.40
CA ASN A 178 -4.40 21.84 18.91
C ASN A 178 -4.54 22.02 17.39
N LEU A 179 -4.09 21.03 16.62
CA LEU A 179 -4.07 21.09 15.15
C LEU A 179 -5.45 21.45 14.55
N LYS A 180 -6.53 20.96 15.15
CA LYS A 180 -7.89 21.19 14.68
C LYS A 180 -8.34 22.63 14.93
N GLU A 181 -8.08 23.16 16.13
CA GLU A 181 -8.46 24.53 16.51
C GLU A 181 -7.58 25.58 15.82
N ALA A 182 -6.30 25.27 15.59
CA ALA A 182 -5.38 26.11 14.82
C ALA A 182 -5.74 26.22 13.32
N GLY A 183 -6.71 25.42 12.87
CA GLY A 183 -7.09 25.31 11.46
C GLY A 183 -5.94 24.79 10.61
N ILE A 184 -5.10 23.90 11.16
CA ILE A 184 -4.15 23.12 10.37
C ILE A 184 -4.97 22.01 9.73
N GLU A 185 -5.48 22.32 8.55
CA GLU A 185 -6.15 21.36 7.69
C GLU A 185 -5.14 20.65 6.81
N GLY A 186 -5.44 19.40 6.47
CA GLY A 186 -4.58 18.64 5.58
C GLY A 186 -4.57 19.22 4.16
N VAL A 187 -3.44 19.08 3.49
CA VAL A 187 -3.27 19.52 2.09
C VAL A 187 -4.18 18.69 1.18
N SER A 188 -4.85 19.35 0.23
CA SER A 188 -5.77 18.71 -0.70
C SER A 188 -5.00 17.71 -1.58
N GLY A 189 -5.39 16.44 -1.58
CA GLY A 189 -4.70 15.37 -2.32
C GLY A 189 -3.48 14.78 -1.60
N ALA A 190 -3.01 15.38 -0.50
CA ALA A 190 -1.86 14.93 0.30
C ALA A 190 -2.17 14.96 1.82
N THR A 191 -3.44 14.78 2.19
CA THR A 191 -3.93 14.99 3.56
C THR A 191 -3.21 14.12 4.57
N MET A 192 -3.08 12.81 4.32
CA MET A 192 -2.40 11.87 5.25
C MET A 192 -0.95 12.25 5.47
N THR A 193 -0.21 12.55 4.40
CA THR A 193 1.19 13.02 4.46
C THR A 193 1.32 14.33 5.25
N SER A 194 0.50 15.34 4.95
CA SER A 194 0.54 16.63 5.65
C SER A 194 0.18 16.53 7.13
N MET A 195 -0.81 15.70 7.47
CA MET A 195 -1.23 15.51 8.87
C MET A 195 -0.19 14.72 9.64
N ALA A 196 0.44 13.70 9.03
CA ALA A 196 1.55 12.98 9.65
C ALA A 196 2.75 13.89 9.92
N ILE A 197 3.07 14.82 9.01
CA ILE A 197 4.09 15.86 9.25
C ILE A 197 3.68 16.76 10.42
N ALA A 198 2.44 17.25 10.45
CA ALA A 198 1.95 18.12 11.51
C ALA A 198 1.98 17.42 12.89
N GLU A 199 1.53 16.18 12.96
CA GLU A 199 1.57 15.36 14.17
C GLU A 199 3.02 15.04 14.59
N SER A 200 3.92 14.79 13.64
CA SER A 200 5.35 14.55 13.91
C SER A 200 6.04 15.79 14.46
N VAL A 201 5.79 16.97 13.87
CA VAL A 201 6.33 18.23 14.38
C VAL A 201 5.86 18.47 15.81
N LYS A 202 4.55 18.35 16.06
CA LYS A 202 4.00 18.51 17.41
C LYS A 202 4.63 17.52 18.39
N ALA A 203 4.62 16.22 18.07
CA ALA A 203 5.16 15.18 18.94
C ALA A 203 6.65 15.38 19.24
N ARG A 204 7.43 15.83 18.25
CA ARG A 204 8.87 16.11 18.43
C ARG A 204 9.13 17.24 19.41
N LEU A 205 8.31 18.29 19.35
CA LEU A 205 8.44 19.45 20.23
C LEU A 205 7.94 19.16 21.66
N GLN A 206 6.97 18.25 21.83
CA GLN A 206 6.54 17.77 23.14
C GLN A 206 7.61 16.91 23.84
N LEU A 207 8.34 16.09 23.08
CA LEU A 207 9.35 15.18 23.63
C LEU A 207 10.42 15.91 24.47
N SER A 208 10.84 17.11 24.04
CA SER A 208 11.85 17.88 24.78
C SER A 208 11.38 18.40 26.13
N ALA A 209 10.07 18.40 26.40
CA ALA A 209 9.50 18.77 27.69
C ALA A 209 9.47 17.60 28.68
N GLY A 210 10.05 16.44 28.33
CA GLY A 210 9.94 15.21 29.12
C GLY A 210 8.57 14.54 29.01
N GLU A 211 7.71 15.01 28.12
CA GLU A 211 6.45 14.35 27.79
C GLU A 211 6.76 13.16 26.87
N ILE A 212 6.37 11.95 27.29
CA ILE A 212 6.40 10.79 26.40
C ILE A 212 5.51 11.13 25.21
N ALA A 213 6.07 11.13 24.00
CA ALA A 213 5.30 11.33 22.78
C ALA A 213 4.14 10.31 22.75
N ALA A 214 2.92 10.79 23.04
CA ALA A 214 1.76 9.93 23.09
C ALA A 214 1.54 9.37 21.69
N ARG A 215 1.40 8.04 21.58
CA ARG A 215 1.03 7.41 20.32
C ARG A 215 -0.27 8.07 19.83
N PRO A 216 -0.34 8.49 18.55
CA PRO A 216 -1.56 9.10 18.05
C PRO A 216 -2.71 8.10 18.22
N PRO A 217 -3.82 8.49 18.87
CA PRO A 217 -4.95 7.59 19.07
C PRO A 217 -5.55 7.19 17.72
N LEU A 218 -6.20 6.04 17.68
CA LEU A 218 -6.99 5.64 16.51
C LEU A 218 -8.03 6.71 16.22
N ARG A 219 -7.95 7.34 15.04
CA ARG A 219 -8.89 8.37 14.60
C ARG A 219 -9.67 7.86 13.40
N LEU A 220 -10.97 7.63 13.61
CA LEU A 220 -11.88 7.32 12.51
C LEU A 220 -12.37 8.64 11.89
N GLY A 221 -11.93 8.89 10.65
CA GLY A 221 -12.42 9.97 9.82
C GLY A 221 -13.65 9.57 9.00
N TRP A 222 -14.24 10.55 8.32
CA TRP A 222 -15.33 10.31 7.37
C TRP A 222 -14.90 9.41 6.19
N ARG A 223 -13.61 9.45 5.81
CA ARG A 223 -13.03 8.57 4.78
C ARG A 223 -13.04 7.11 5.22
N ASP A 224 -12.70 6.82 6.47
CA ASP A 224 -12.72 5.45 7.00
C ASP A 224 -14.13 4.87 7.02
N TRP A 225 -15.11 5.67 7.46
CA TRP A 225 -16.53 5.28 7.44
C TRP A 225 -17.03 4.99 6.02
N GLY A 226 -16.69 5.85 5.07
CA GLY A 226 -17.09 5.59 3.69
C GLY A 226 -16.33 4.42 3.07
N MET A 227 -15.08 4.15 3.45
CA MET A 227 -14.38 2.93 3.08
C MET A 227 -15.04 1.68 3.66
N PHE A 228 -15.51 1.71 4.90
CA PHE A 228 -16.28 0.61 5.48
C PHE A 228 -17.58 0.36 4.71
N ALA A 229 -18.29 1.42 4.30
CA ALA A 229 -19.47 1.29 3.45
C ALA A 229 -19.14 0.70 2.06
N VAL A 230 -18.02 1.10 1.45
CA VAL A 230 -17.52 0.53 0.19
C VAL A 230 -17.20 -0.95 0.35
N LEU A 231 -16.54 -1.35 1.44
CA LEU A 231 -16.20 -2.74 1.71
C LEU A 231 -17.45 -3.60 1.96
N ALA A 232 -18.42 -3.09 2.71
CA ALA A 232 -19.69 -3.79 2.95
C ALA A 232 -20.48 -3.99 1.64
N THR A 233 -20.56 -2.94 0.81
CA THR A 233 -21.22 -3.03 -0.50
C THR A 233 -20.43 -3.92 -1.48
N ALA A 234 -19.10 -3.89 -1.46
CA ALA A 234 -18.25 -4.79 -2.23
C ALA A 234 -18.48 -6.25 -1.83
N ALA A 235 -18.60 -6.53 -0.54
CA ALA A 235 -18.94 -7.87 -0.04
C ALA A 235 -20.33 -8.31 -0.50
N ALA A 236 -21.34 -7.43 -0.41
CA ALA A 236 -22.66 -7.71 -0.94
C ALA A 236 -22.64 -8.00 -2.45
N MET A 237 -21.84 -7.26 -3.22
CA MET A 237 -21.70 -7.47 -4.67
C MET A 237 -20.93 -8.76 -5.00
N ALA A 238 -19.93 -9.13 -4.19
CA ALA A 238 -19.11 -10.32 -4.38
C ALA A 238 -19.84 -11.61 -3.97
N PHE A 239 -20.59 -11.58 -2.87
CA PHE A 239 -21.20 -12.76 -2.23
C PHE A 239 -22.73 -12.83 -2.36
N GLY A 240 -23.39 -11.75 -2.76
CA GLY A 240 -24.83 -11.70 -2.90
C GLY A 240 -25.40 -12.36 -4.15
N PRO A 241 -26.75 -12.38 -4.27
CA PRO A 241 -27.46 -12.99 -5.38
C PRO A 241 -27.10 -12.38 -6.74
N ALA A 242 -27.20 -13.18 -7.81
CA ALA A 242 -26.87 -12.73 -9.16
C ALA A 242 -27.79 -11.60 -9.65
N GLU A 243 -29.07 -11.64 -9.27
CA GLU A 243 -30.09 -10.65 -9.62
C GLU A 243 -29.72 -9.27 -9.05
N TRP A 244 -29.40 -9.20 -7.76
CA TRP A 244 -28.94 -7.99 -7.09
C TRP A 244 -27.70 -7.41 -7.77
N ARG A 245 -26.69 -8.25 -7.99
CA ARG A 245 -25.45 -7.85 -8.66
C ARG A 245 -25.72 -7.30 -10.06
N ASN A 246 -26.61 -7.93 -10.82
CA ASN A 246 -26.93 -7.50 -12.18
C ASN A 246 -27.71 -6.18 -12.21
N ARG A 247 -28.61 -5.97 -11.24
CA ARG A 247 -29.39 -4.74 -11.08
C ARG A 247 -28.52 -3.55 -10.70
N TRP A 248 -27.60 -3.72 -9.76
CA TRP A 248 -26.80 -2.63 -9.19
C TRP A 248 -25.42 -2.43 -9.82
N ARG A 249 -25.02 -3.27 -10.78
CA ARG A 249 -23.69 -3.21 -11.43
C ARG A 249 -23.28 -1.81 -11.91
N TRP A 250 -24.20 -1.04 -12.49
CA TRP A 250 -23.88 0.26 -13.11
C TRP A 250 -23.80 1.40 -12.09
N PRO A 251 -24.84 1.64 -11.26
CA PRO A 251 -24.73 2.62 -10.18
C PRO A 251 -23.51 2.35 -9.30
N TYR A 252 -23.24 1.07 -8.99
CA TYR A 252 -22.11 0.70 -8.17
C TYR A 252 -20.76 1.10 -8.80
N ARG A 253 -20.57 0.86 -10.10
CA ARG A 253 -19.34 1.26 -10.81
C ARG A 253 -19.16 2.79 -10.84
N LEU A 254 -20.23 3.56 -10.99
CA LEU A 254 -20.18 5.03 -10.86
C LEU A 254 -19.70 5.44 -9.48
N VAL A 255 -20.25 4.81 -8.44
CA VAL A 255 -19.84 5.07 -7.06
C VAL A 255 -18.36 4.72 -6.86
N LEU A 256 -17.87 3.60 -7.39
CA LEU A 256 -16.43 3.28 -7.30
C LEU A 256 -15.57 4.36 -7.95
N ILE A 257 -15.87 4.74 -9.19
CA ILE A 257 -15.09 5.75 -9.92
C ILE A 257 -15.16 7.12 -9.22
N GLY A 258 -16.36 7.57 -8.86
CA GLY A 258 -16.60 8.86 -8.22
C GLY A 258 -16.09 8.93 -6.79
N TYR A 259 -16.53 8.01 -5.93
CA TYR A 259 -16.19 8.02 -4.51
C TYR A 259 -14.80 7.45 -4.24
N VAL A 260 -14.54 6.18 -4.58
CA VAL A 260 -13.25 5.53 -4.25
C VAL A 260 -12.10 6.18 -5.03
N GLY A 261 -12.32 6.49 -6.31
CA GLY A 261 -11.34 7.20 -7.14
C GLY A 261 -11.18 8.67 -6.74
N PHE A 262 -12.14 9.52 -7.10
CA PHE A 262 -11.97 10.97 -7.05
C PHE A 262 -12.17 11.63 -5.67
N VAL A 263 -12.88 10.99 -4.72
CA VAL A 263 -13.21 11.59 -3.42
C VAL A 263 -12.35 11.05 -2.27
N SER A 264 -12.25 9.72 -2.16
CA SER A 264 -11.48 9.04 -1.11
C SER A 264 -10.00 8.96 -1.49
N GLY A 265 -9.67 8.48 -2.69
CA GLY A 265 -8.28 8.30 -3.14
C GLY A 265 -7.57 7.12 -2.47
N ASP A 266 -8.28 6.31 -1.68
CA ASP A 266 -7.73 5.18 -0.95
C ASP A 266 -7.64 3.95 -1.86
N LEU A 267 -6.46 3.76 -2.46
CA LEU A 267 -6.20 2.72 -3.45
C LEU A 267 -5.03 1.83 -3.01
N VAL A 268 -5.16 0.53 -3.28
CA VAL A 268 -4.11 -0.45 -3.03
C VAL A 268 -3.17 -0.41 -4.24
N ALA A 269 -1.98 0.15 -4.03
CA ALA A 269 -0.91 0.28 -5.01
C ALA A 269 0.36 -0.45 -4.55
N GLN A 270 1.24 -0.81 -5.47
CA GLN A 270 2.56 -1.36 -5.15
C GLN A 270 3.43 -0.36 -4.40
N GLY A 271 3.34 0.94 -4.71
CA GLY A 271 4.02 2.00 -3.95
C GLY A 271 3.60 2.01 -2.48
N LEU A 272 2.29 1.93 -2.22
CA LEU A 272 1.72 1.82 -0.88
C LEU A 272 2.21 0.57 -0.15
N LEU A 273 2.11 -0.60 -0.78
CA LEU A 273 2.52 -1.87 -0.17
C LEU A 273 4.02 -1.93 0.14
N ALA A 274 4.85 -1.45 -0.79
CA ALA A 274 6.30 -1.35 -0.59
C ALA A 274 6.65 -0.35 0.52
N GLY A 275 5.99 0.81 0.52
CA GLY A 275 6.11 1.82 1.57
C GLY A 275 5.75 1.26 2.95
N TRP A 276 4.62 0.56 3.07
CA TRP A 276 4.19 -0.04 4.33
C TRP A 276 5.07 -1.19 4.78
N ALA A 277 5.57 -2.02 3.85
CA ALA A 277 6.53 -3.07 4.17
C ALA A 277 7.83 -2.48 4.75
N ARG A 278 8.30 -1.34 4.21
CA ARG A 278 9.51 -0.66 4.70
C ARG A 278 9.28 0.16 5.97
N GLY A 279 8.22 0.96 5.99
CA GLY A 279 7.93 2.00 6.98
C GLY A 279 7.03 1.59 8.13
N GLY A 280 6.19 0.58 7.93
CA GLY A 280 5.17 0.15 8.89
C GLY A 280 3.76 0.48 8.37
N ILE A 281 2.75 -0.05 9.05
CA ILE A 281 1.35 0.10 8.65
C ILE A 281 0.71 1.27 9.42
N PRO A 282 0.03 2.21 8.75
CA PRO A 282 -0.60 3.39 9.35
C PRO A 282 -1.93 3.05 10.05
N TRP A 283 -1.90 2.24 11.12
CA TRP A 283 -3.11 1.81 11.83
C TRP A 283 -3.94 2.95 12.43
N SER A 284 -3.28 4.01 12.89
CA SER A 284 -3.91 5.16 13.55
C SER A 284 -4.40 6.23 12.58
N THR A 285 -3.69 6.42 11.46
CA THR A 285 -3.91 7.52 10.50
C THR A 285 -4.76 7.12 9.30
N ALA A 286 -4.81 5.83 8.92
CA ALA A 286 -5.58 5.35 7.77
C ALA A 286 -6.23 3.96 7.99
N PRO A 287 -7.01 3.74 9.07
CA PRO A 287 -7.56 2.42 9.40
C PRO A 287 -8.46 1.83 8.31
N GLY A 288 -9.21 2.66 7.57
CA GLY A 288 -10.05 2.22 6.45
C GLY A 288 -9.23 1.63 5.30
N LEU A 289 -8.13 2.29 4.90
CA LEU A 289 -7.22 1.81 3.86
C LEU A 289 -6.46 0.56 4.30
N VAL A 290 -6.11 0.46 5.58
CA VAL A 290 -5.51 -0.76 6.16
C VAL A 290 -6.48 -1.93 6.05
N LEU A 291 -7.75 -1.72 6.42
CA LEU A 291 -8.79 -2.75 6.30
C LEU A 291 -9.02 -3.14 4.83
N LEU A 292 -9.05 -2.17 3.91
CA LEU A 292 -9.16 -2.42 2.47
C LEU A 292 -8.01 -3.31 1.97
N THR A 293 -6.78 -2.98 2.35
CA THR A 293 -5.58 -3.74 1.96
C THR A 293 -5.62 -5.16 2.51
N ALA A 294 -6.01 -5.32 3.78
CA ALA A 294 -6.21 -6.63 4.38
C ALA A 294 -7.28 -7.43 3.63
N ALA A 295 -8.43 -6.83 3.30
CA ALA A 295 -9.49 -7.47 2.54
C ALA A 295 -9.04 -7.83 1.11
N ALA A 296 -8.24 -6.99 0.47
CA ALA A 296 -7.70 -7.22 -0.87
C ALA A 296 -6.81 -8.47 -0.94
N LEU A 297 -6.08 -8.79 0.13
CA LEU A 297 -5.21 -9.98 0.21
C LEU A 297 -5.95 -11.21 0.76
N LEU A 298 -6.70 -11.05 1.85
CA LEU A 298 -7.28 -12.17 2.60
C LEU A 298 -8.56 -12.72 1.94
N VAL A 299 -9.40 -11.87 1.35
CA VAL A 299 -10.66 -12.35 0.74
C VAL A 299 -10.40 -13.23 -0.49
N PRO A 300 -9.52 -12.86 -1.46
CA PRO A 300 -9.20 -13.75 -2.56
C PRO A 300 -8.48 -15.02 -2.14
N TRP A 301 -7.66 -14.95 -1.08
CA TRP A 301 -7.00 -16.11 -0.48
C TRP A 301 -8.03 -17.12 0.06
N ALA A 302 -8.94 -16.68 0.94
CA ALA A 302 -9.92 -17.55 1.60
C ALA A 302 -11.08 -17.98 0.67
N THR A 303 -11.60 -17.05 -0.15
CA THR A 303 -12.87 -17.26 -0.87
C THR A 303 -12.69 -17.53 -2.36
N ARG A 304 -11.47 -17.40 -2.88
CA ARG A 304 -11.15 -17.52 -4.32
C ARG A 304 -11.81 -16.46 -5.19
N LYS A 305 -12.44 -15.42 -4.61
CA LYS A 305 -13.07 -14.32 -5.35
C LYS A 305 -12.12 -13.12 -5.44
N PRO A 306 -11.91 -12.53 -6.62
CA PRO A 306 -11.04 -11.37 -6.80
C PRO A 306 -11.72 -10.10 -6.27
N PHE A 307 -11.67 -9.92 -4.96
CA PHE A 307 -12.42 -8.90 -4.22
C PHE A 307 -12.05 -7.47 -4.67
N TYR A 308 -10.79 -7.08 -4.53
CA TYR A 308 -10.35 -5.71 -4.83
C TYR A 308 -10.53 -5.34 -6.31
N CYS A 309 -9.93 -6.11 -7.22
CA CYS A 309 -9.89 -5.74 -8.64
C CYS A 309 -11.28 -5.65 -9.30
N HIS A 310 -12.25 -6.48 -8.88
CA HIS A 310 -13.59 -6.49 -9.50
C HIS A 310 -14.63 -5.70 -8.72
N HIS A 311 -14.47 -5.53 -7.41
CA HIS A 311 -15.50 -4.94 -6.56
C HIS A 311 -15.07 -3.65 -5.88
N VAL A 312 -13.80 -3.22 -5.93
CA VAL A 312 -13.38 -1.97 -5.27
C VAL A 312 -12.58 -1.06 -6.18
N CYS A 313 -11.71 -1.60 -7.03
CA CYS A 313 -10.79 -0.82 -7.86
C CYS A 313 -11.54 0.09 -8.86
N PRO A 314 -11.40 1.43 -8.77
CA PRO A 314 -12.06 2.37 -9.68
C PRO A 314 -11.49 2.29 -11.10
N HIS A 315 -10.19 2.01 -11.25
CA HIS A 315 -9.56 1.88 -12.56
C HIS A 315 -10.09 0.66 -13.33
N GLY A 316 -10.26 -0.47 -12.66
CA GLY A 316 -10.91 -1.64 -13.23
C GLY A 316 -12.37 -1.34 -13.63
N ALA A 317 -13.11 -0.63 -12.78
CA ALA A 317 -14.48 -0.19 -13.08
C ALA A 317 -14.54 0.74 -14.30
N ALA A 318 -13.58 1.66 -14.45
CA ALA A 318 -13.48 2.58 -15.59
C ALA A 318 -13.19 1.84 -16.91
N GLN A 319 -12.21 0.93 -16.93
CA GLN A 319 -11.90 0.13 -18.13
C GLN A 319 -13.06 -0.76 -18.56
N GLU A 320 -13.77 -1.33 -17.59
CA GLU A 320 -14.94 -2.17 -17.82
C GLU A 320 -16.13 -1.34 -18.35
N TRP A 321 -16.29 -0.09 -17.89
CA TRP A 321 -17.25 0.85 -18.45
C TRP A 321 -16.97 1.12 -19.93
N ILE A 322 -15.71 1.48 -20.25
CA ILE A 322 -15.25 1.73 -21.62
C ILE A 322 -15.52 0.51 -22.51
N SER A 323 -15.18 -0.68 -22.01
CA SER A 323 -15.35 -1.95 -22.72
C SER A 323 -16.80 -2.25 -23.11
N ARG A 324 -17.78 -1.65 -22.42
CA ARG A 324 -19.21 -1.79 -22.74
C ARG A 324 -19.74 -0.71 -23.67
N VAL A 325 -19.30 0.54 -23.49
CA VAL A 325 -19.79 1.69 -24.28
C VAL A 325 -19.16 1.72 -25.67
N ARG A 326 -17.97 1.15 -25.83
CA ARG A 326 -17.30 1.08 -27.12
C ARG A 326 -18.12 0.33 -28.19
N PRO A 327 -18.00 0.70 -29.47
CA PRO A 327 -18.49 -0.11 -30.59
C PRO A 327 -17.79 -1.48 -30.65
N ALA A 328 -18.56 -2.56 -30.85
CA ALA A 328 -18.02 -3.93 -30.92
C ALA A 328 -16.94 -4.11 -32.01
N ARG A 329 -17.04 -3.37 -33.12
CA ARG A 329 -16.08 -3.38 -34.24
C ARG A 329 -14.66 -2.91 -33.87
N TRP A 330 -14.49 -2.18 -32.76
CA TRP A 330 -13.17 -1.73 -32.30
C TRP A 330 -12.46 -2.76 -31.43
N GLN A 331 -13.13 -3.87 -31.08
CA GLN A 331 -12.53 -4.91 -30.27
C GLN A 331 -11.49 -5.70 -31.08
N ILE A 332 -10.25 -5.68 -30.59
CA ILE A 332 -9.14 -6.46 -31.14
C ILE A 332 -8.95 -7.71 -30.27
N VAL A 333 -8.93 -8.88 -30.91
CA VAL A 333 -8.54 -10.14 -30.26
C VAL A 333 -7.04 -10.32 -30.47
N LEU A 334 -6.28 -10.29 -29.39
CA LEU A 334 -4.83 -10.48 -29.42
C LEU A 334 -4.49 -11.94 -29.74
N PRO A 335 -3.52 -12.20 -30.65
CA PRO A 335 -2.95 -13.52 -30.84
C PRO A 335 -2.41 -14.10 -29.52
N ALA A 336 -2.49 -15.43 -29.37
CA ALA A 336 -2.08 -16.10 -28.13
C ALA A 336 -0.59 -15.91 -27.79
N SER A 337 0.29 -15.69 -28.77
CA SER A 337 1.70 -15.34 -28.56
C SER A 337 1.86 -13.97 -27.90
N VAL A 338 1.21 -12.95 -28.45
CA VAL A 338 1.24 -11.57 -27.92
C VAL A 338 0.64 -11.51 -26.53
N GLY A 339 -0.51 -12.17 -26.32
CA GLY A 339 -1.14 -12.23 -25.00
C GLY A 339 -0.28 -12.93 -23.95
N ARG A 340 0.49 -13.97 -24.33
CA ARG A 340 1.45 -14.62 -23.42
C ARG A 340 2.65 -13.72 -23.12
N GLY A 341 3.20 -13.05 -24.13
CA GLY A 341 4.31 -12.11 -23.96
C GLY A 341 3.94 -10.94 -23.05
N LEU A 342 2.80 -10.28 -23.29
CA LEU A 342 2.28 -9.22 -22.44
C LEU A 342 1.94 -9.70 -21.02
N GLY A 343 1.66 -11.00 -20.84
CA GLY A 343 1.45 -11.60 -19.52
C GLY A 343 2.69 -11.62 -18.63
N VAL A 344 3.89 -11.42 -19.19
CA VAL A 344 5.16 -11.31 -18.44
C VAL A 344 5.32 -9.92 -17.83
N LEU A 345 4.79 -8.88 -18.48
CA LEU A 345 4.99 -7.48 -18.08
C LEU A 345 4.56 -7.19 -16.62
N PRO A 346 3.40 -7.64 -16.11
CA PRO A 346 3.03 -7.38 -14.71
C PRO A 346 4.02 -7.99 -13.70
N TRP A 347 4.60 -9.15 -14.02
CA TRP A 347 5.59 -9.81 -13.18
C TRP A 347 6.95 -9.10 -13.27
N ALA A 348 7.34 -8.63 -14.46
CA ALA A 348 8.54 -7.82 -14.63
C ALA A 348 8.43 -6.49 -13.86
N LEU A 349 7.27 -5.82 -13.93
CA LEU A 349 6.99 -4.62 -13.14
C LEU A 349 7.03 -4.92 -11.63
N LEU A 350 6.46 -6.04 -11.19
CA LEU A 350 6.52 -6.45 -9.78
C LEU A 350 7.97 -6.71 -9.31
N ALA A 351 8.80 -7.33 -10.16
CA ALA A 351 10.24 -7.51 -9.89
C ALA A 351 10.96 -6.16 -9.80
N PHE A 352 10.64 -5.23 -10.71
CA PHE A 352 11.19 -3.88 -10.70
C PHE A 352 10.81 -3.13 -9.41
N VAL A 353 9.54 -3.16 -9.00
CA VAL A 353 9.09 -2.57 -7.74
C VAL A 353 9.85 -3.18 -6.56
N LEU A 354 10.00 -4.51 -6.53
CA LEU A 354 10.74 -5.20 -5.48
C LEU A 354 12.19 -4.73 -5.39
N VAL A 355 12.91 -4.64 -6.52
CA VAL A 355 14.30 -4.17 -6.55
C VAL A 355 14.39 -2.73 -6.07
N ILE A 356 13.55 -1.82 -6.58
CA ILE A 356 13.54 -0.41 -6.15
C ILE A 356 13.27 -0.30 -4.64
N ALA A 357 12.32 -1.07 -4.11
CA ALA A 357 11.97 -1.07 -2.71
C ALA A 357 13.08 -1.64 -1.81
N LEU A 358 13.77 -2.71 -2.24
CA LEU A 358 14.93 -3.27 -1.52
C LEU A 358 16.10 -2.29 -1.52
N MET A 359 16.37 -1.67 -2.66
CA MET A 359 17.47 -0.72 -2.84
C MET A 359 17.22 0.64 -2.20
N ALA A 360 15.95 0.94 -1.88
CA ALA A 360 15.51 2.27 -1.48
C ALA A 360 16.02 3.35 -2.44
N ALA A 361 15.93 3.03 -3.73
CA ALA A 361 16.38 3.88 -4.83
C ALA A 361 15.43 5.07 -4.97
N PRO A 362 15.91 6.23 -5.46
CA PRO A 362 15.12 7.45 -5.57
C PRO A 362 14.17 7.40 -6.78
N PHE A 363 13.44 6.31 -6.98
CA PHE A 363 12.43 6.15 -8.03
C PHE A 363 11.02 6.26 -7.45
N ASP A 364 10.12 6.94 -8.16
CA ASP A 364 8.73 7.08 -7.71
C ASP A 364 7.87 5.90 -8.17
N LEU A 365 7.56 5.00 -7.24
CA LEU A 365 6.78 3.80 -7.50
C LEU A 365 5.32 4.10 -7.83
N ALA A 366 4.78 5.25 -7.37
CA ALA A 366 3.40 5.63 -7.65
C ALA A 366 3.16 5.85 -9.16
N GLY A 367 4.18 6.31 -9.88
CA GLY A 367 4.13 6.53 -11.32
C GLY A 367 3.97 5.28 -12.18
N LEU A 368 4.15 4.07 -11.62
CA LEU A 368 3.98 2.80 -12.34
C LEU A 368 2.52 2.37 -12.47
N GLU A 369 1.62 2.95 -11.67
CA GLU A 369 0.22 2.55 -11.62
C GLU A 369 -0.71 3.76 -11.76
N PRO A 370 -1.92 3.59 -12.30
CA PRO A 370 -2.84 4.68 -12.60
C PRO A 370 -3.65 5.13 -11.39
N PHE A 371 -3.27 4.73 -10.18
CA PHE A 371 -4.10 4.90 -9.00
C PHE A 371 -4.08 6.35 -8.52
N ASP A 372 -2.90 6.96 -8.44
CA ASP A 372 -2.76 8.37 -8.05
C ASP A 372 -3.33 9.32 -9.11
N ALA A 373 -3.51 8.88 -10.36
CA ALA A 373 -4.16 9.66 -11.43
C ALA A 373 -5.59 10.11 -11.09
N TYR A 374 -6.28 9.41 -10.18
CA TYR A 374 -7.61 9.82 -9.71
C TYR A 374 -7.56 11.04 -8.77
N LEU A 375 -6.41 11.34 -8.19
CA LEU A 375 -6.16 12.57 -7.44
C LEU A 375 -5.64 13.65 -8.40
N ILE A 376 -6.50 14.15 -9.28
CA ILE A 376 -6.14 15.04 -10.42
C ILE A 376 -5.25 16.22 -10.02
N ARG A 377 -5.38 16.74 -8.79
CA ARG A 377 -4.59 17.87 -8.30
C ARG A 377 -3.16 17.51 -7.89
N SER A 378 -2.94 16.28 -7.41
CA SER A 378 -1.65 15.81 -6.90
C SER A 378 -0.97 14.80 -7.83
N ALA A 379 -1.67 14.28 -8.84
CA ALA A 379 -1.18 13.24 -9.73
C ALA A 379 0.06 13.67 -10.52
N GLY A 380 1.15 12.89 -10.40
CA GLY A 380 2.32 13.02 -11.26
C GLY A 380 2.07 12.64 -12.72
N ILE A 381 2.93 13.13 -13.60
CA ILE A 381 2.83 12.88 -15.05
C ILE A 381 2.91 11.37 -15.35
N GLY A 382 3.74 10.62 -14.60
CA GLY A 382 3.89 9.16 -14.79
C GLY A 382 2.56 8.41 -14.62
N THR A 383 1.88 8.62 -13.49
CA THR A 383 0.58 7.96 -13.22
C THR A 383 -0.50 8.40 -14.21
N LEU A 384 -0.52 9.68 -14.61
CA LEU A 384 -1.46 10.20 -15.61
C LEU A 384 -1.27 9.55 -16.98
N VAL A 385 -0.02 9.37 -17.42
CA VAL A 385 0.30 8.70 -18.69
C VAL A 385 -0.11 7.24 -18.63
N VAL A 386 0.22 6.51 -17.56
CA VAL A 386 -0.17 5.11 -17.39
C VAL A 386 -1.71 4.98 -17.38
N ALA A 387 -2.41 5.87 -16.69
CA ALA A 387 -3.88 5.90 -16.66
C ALA A 387 -4.47 6.19 -18.05
N GLY A 388 -3.99 7.22 -18.73
CA GLY A 388 -4.46 7.61 -20.06
C GLY A 388 -4.23 6.52 -21.09
N VAL A 389 -3.00 6.00 -21.20
CA VAL A 389 -2.65 4.90 -22.11
C VAL A 389 -3.45 3.64 -21.76
N GLY A 390 -3.60 3.32 -20.48
CA GLY A 390 -4.37 2.16 -20.03
C GLY A 390 -5.86 2.24 -20.37
N LEU A 391 -6.46 3.43 -20.27
CA LEU A 391 -7.86 3.67 -20.66
C LEU A 391 -8.02 3.67 -22.18
N VAL A 392 -7.12 4.30 -22.94
CA VAL A 392 -7.13 4.26 -24.41
C VAL A 392 -6.97 2.84 -24.93
N ALA A 393 -6.02 2.07 -24.39
CA ALA A 393 -5.85 0.66 -24.74
C ALA A 393 -7.11 -0.17 -24.41
N SER A 394 -7.85 0.18 -23.36
CA SER A 394 -9.10 -0.50 -23.00
C SER A 394 -10.24 -0.32 -24.00
N VAL A 395 -10.16 0.71 -24.86
CA VAL A 395 -11.08 0.89 -25.98
C VAL A 395 -10.93 -0.26 -26.98
N PHE A 396 -9.71 -0.75 -27.24
CA PHE A 396 -9.46 -1.80 -28.23
C PHE A 396 -9.41 -3.20 -27.61
N VAL A 397 -8.72 -3.33 -26.47
CA VAL A 397 -8.55 -4.60 -25.76
C VAL A 397 -9.23 -4.49 -24.40
N PRO A 398 -10.33 -5.24 -24.14
CA PRO A 398 -11.07 -5.07 -22.89
C PRO A 398 -10.18 -5.33 -21.68
N GLN A 399 -10.23 -4.40 -20.71
CA GLN A 399 -9.38 -4.39 -19.51
C GLN A 399 -7.87 -4.51 -19.78
N ALA A 400 -7.36 -3.88 -20.85
CA ALA A 400 -5.95 -4.00 -21.28
C ALA A 400 -4.94 -3.79 -20.13
N TYR A 401 -5.01 -2.65 -19.44
CA TYR A 401 -4.13 -2.36 -18.31
C TYR A 401 -4.30 -3.35 -17.14
N CYS A 402 -5.52 -3.58 -16.65
CA CYS A 402 -5.74 -4.55 -15.57
C CYS A 402 -5.26 -5.98 -15.90
N ARG A 403 -5.25 -6.37 -17.18
CA ARG A 403 -4.79 -7.69 -17.63
C ARG A 403 -3.27 -7.78 -17.86
N PHE A 404 -2.65 -6.74 -18.39
CA PHE A 404 -1.27 -6.79 -18.90
C PHE A 404 -0.32 -5.76 -18.31
N GLY A 405 -0.82 -4.72 -17.63
CA GLY A 405 0.00 -3.62 -17.12
C GLY A 405 -0.01 -3.48 -15.60
N CYS A 406 -0.92 -4.15 -14.88
CA CYS A 406 -1.12 -3.90 -13.45
C CYS A 406 -0.30 -4.85 -12.54
N PRO A 407 0.81 -4.39 -11.92
CA PRO A 407 1.60 -5.23 -11.01
C PRO A 407 0.83 -5.56 -9.73
N THR A 408 0.00 -4.65 -9.21
CA THR A 408 -0.91 -4.97 -8.09
C THR A 408 -1.88 -6.09 -8.43
N GLY A 409 -2.45 -6.07 -9.64
CA GLY A 409 -3.30 -7.15 -10.13
C GLY A 409 -2.59 -8.50 -10.16
N ALA A 410 -1.31 -8.52 -10.54
CA ALA A 410 -0.49 -9.73 -10.54
C ALA A 410 -0.28 -10.28 -9.11
N LEU A 411 0.06 -9.42 -8.15
CA LEU A 411 0.21 -9.80 -6.75
C LEU A 411 -1.09 -10.37 -6.15
N LEU A 412 -2.20 -9.66 -6.32
CA LEU A 412 -3.49 -10.10 -5.75
C LEU A 412 -4.00 -11.39 -6.41
N ASN A 413 -3.76 -11.56 -7.71
CA ASN A 413 -4.11 -12.79 -8.43
C ASN A 413 -3.16 -13.96 -8.11
N PHE A 414 -1.93 -13.68 -7.67
CA PHE A 414 -1.00 -14.69 -7.17
C PHE A 414 -1.52 -15.30 -5.86
N VAL A 415 -1.91 -14.48 -4.89
CA VAL A 415 -2.40 -14.92 -3.56
C VAL A 415 -3.77 -15.62 -3.62
N ARG A 416 -4.56 -15.36 -4.66
CA ARG A 416 -5.89 -15.95 -4.87
C ARG A 416 -5.85 -17.49 -4.96
N GLY A 417 -6.68 -18.16 -4.17
CA GLY A 417 -6.84 -19.62 -4.24
C GLY A 417 -7.56 -20.09 -5.52
N ARG A 418 -7.21 -21.27 -6.05
CA ARG A 418 -7.86 -21.85 -7.25
C ARG A 418 -8.64 -23.16 -7.04
N GLY A 419 -8.79 -23.62 -5.79
CA GLY A 419 -9.59 -24.80 -5.44
C GLY A 419 -8.87 -26.13 -5.69
N ALA A 420 -9.62 -27.23 -5.82
CA ALA A 420 -9.08 -28.59 -5.79
C ALA A 420 -8.16 -28.96 -6.98
N THR A 421 -8.21 -28.19 -8.07
CA THR A 421 -7.33 -28.38 -9.25
C THR A 421 -6.15 -27.40 -9.26
N ASP A 422 -5.91 -26.68 -8.15
CA ASP A 422 -4.75 -25.79 -8.03
C ASP A 422 -3.48 -26.62 -7.91
N GLY A 423 -2.44 -26.17 -8.60
CA GLY A 423 -1.16 -26.86 -8.67
C GLY A 423 -0.03 -25.86 -8.74
N PHE A 424 1.17 -26.31 -8.38
CA PHE A 424 2.36 -25.49 -8.48
C PHE A 424 2.61 -25.14 -9.95
N SER A 425 2.77 -23.84 -10.21
CA SER A 425 2.83 -23.28 -11.55
C SER A 425 4.12 -22.47 -11.75
N ALA A 426 4.40 -22.07 -12.99
CA ALA A 426 5.50 -21.16 -13.29
C ALA A 426 5.44 -19.86 -12.46
N ARG A 427 4.24 -19.38 -12.11
CA ARG A 427 4.05 -18.19 -11.25
C ARG A 427 4.57 -18.42 -9.84
N ASP A 428 4.36 -19.62 -9.31
CA ASP A 428 4.83 -20.00 -7.98
C ASP A 428 6.36 -20.09 -7.94
N ALA A 429 6.97 -20.59 -9.03
CA ALA A 429 8.43 -20.58 -9.22
C ALA A 429 9.00 -19.15 -9.38
N THR A 430 8.35 -18.29 -10.18
CA THR A 430 8.77 -16.88 -10.31
C THR A 430 8.72 -16.15 -8.98
N ALA A 431 7.67 -16.37 -8.19
CA ALA A 431 7.54 -15.77 -6.87
C ALA A 431 8.64 -16.28 -5.89
N LEU A 432 9.04 -17.55 -5.98
CA LEU A 432 10.22 -18.05 -5.26
C LEU A 432 11.50 -17.34 -5.72
N GLY A 433 11.65 -17.12 -7.02
CA GLY A 433 12.76 -16.34 -7.59
C GLY A 433 12.82 -14.93 -7.01
N PHE A 434 11.67 -14.29 -6.75
CA PHE A 434 11.62 -12.99 -6.05
C PHE A 434 12.09 -13.08 -4.60
N VAL A 435 11.72 -14.15 -3.87
CA VAL A 435 12.25 -14.38 -2.52
C VAL A 435 13.76 -14.57 -2.56
N MET A 436 14.28 -15.37 -3.48
CA MET A 436 15.72 -15.59 -3.64
C MET A 436 16.46 -14.30 -3.99
N LEU A 437 15.91 -13.49 -4.91
CA LEU A 437 16.46 -12.18 -5.25
C LEU A 437 16.48 -11.25 -4.03
N ALA A 438 15.37 -11.19 -3.29
CA ALA A 438 15.27 -10.37 -2.08
C ALA A 438 16.27 -10.82 -1.00
N ALA A 439 16.41 -12.13 -0.80
CA ALA A 439 17.37 -12.71 0.14
C ALA A 439 18.83 -12.46 -0.30
N LEU A 440 19.13 -12.52 -1.60
CA LEU A 440 20.46 -12.22 -2.13
C LEU A 440 20.84 -10.75 -1.92
N ILE A 441 19.93 -9.82 -2.24
CA ILE A 441 20.15 -8.38 -2.01
C ILE A 441 20.28 -8.09 -0.51
N HIS A 442 19.45 -8.74 0.30
CA HIS A 442 19.52 -8.63 1.76
C HIS A 442 20.86 -9.12 2.31
N TRP A 443 21.36 -10.25 1.82
CA TRP A 443 22.66 -10.81 2.23
C TRP A 443 23.84 -9.95 1.76
N GLN A 444 23.79 -9.44 0.53
CA GLN A 444 24.83 -8.60 -0.08
C GLN A 444 24.63 -7.10 0.18
N TYR A 445 23.78 -6.75 1.15
CA TYR A 445 23.35 -5.37 1.41
C TYR A 445 24.51 -4.36 1.55
N LEU A 446 25.53 -4.69 2.35
CA LEU A 446 26.63 -3.76 2.65
C LEU A 446 27.44 -3.40 1.39
N PRO A 447 28.07 -4.36 0.67
CA PRO A 447 28.77 -4.06 -0.58
C PRO A 447 27.93 -3.27 -1.58
N LEU A 448 26.64 -3.61 -1.64
CA LEU A 448 25.72 -3.08 -2.63
C LEU A 448 25.31 -1.63 -2.29
N ILE A 449 25.19 -1.28 -1.01
CA ILE A 449 25.05 0.11 -0.56
C ILE A 449 26.30 0.93 -0.80
N HIS A 450 27.49 0.41 -0.49
CA HIS A 450 28.74 1.12 -0.79
C HIS A 450 28.85 1.43 -2.29
N TRP A 451 28.52 0.45 -3.14
CA TRP A 451 28.53 0.62 -4.59
C TRP A 451 27.47 1.62 -5.10
N VAL A 452 26.21 1.53 -4.64
CA VAL A 452 25.13 2.40 -5.15
C VAL A 452 25.18 3.80 -4.59
N LYS A 453 25.55 3.96 -3.31
CA LYS A 453 25.50 5.26 -2.63
C LYS A 453 26.85 5.97 -2.56
N GLY A 454 27.94 5.31 -2.97
CA GLY A 454 29.28 5.89 -2.92
C GLY A 454 29.73 6.26 -1.51
N VAL A 455 29.15 5.63 -0.49
CA VAL A 455 29.57 5.80 0.90
C VAL A 455 30.84 4.96 1.08
N PRO A 456 31.95 5.51 1.61
CA PRO A 456 33.19 4.77 1.83
C PRO A 456 33.03 3.62 2.82
#